data_AF-A0A177KRY2-F1
#
_entry.id   AF-A0A177KRY2-F1
#
_cell.length_a   1.000
_cell.length_b   1.000
_cell.length_c   1.000
_cell.angle_alpha   90.00
_cell.angle_beta   90.00
_cell.angle_gamma   90.00
#
_symmetry.space_group_name_H-M   'P 1'
#
loop_
_entity.id
_entity.type
_entity.pdbx_description
1 polymer ?
#
loop_
_entity_poly.entity_id
_entity_poly.type
_entity_poly.pdbx_seq_one_letter_code
_entity_poly.pdbx_strand_id
1 'polypeptide(L)'
;MLKSVDVFIIATMAFMISAVFRNSSLAIGVSLFLLFKGPNVTYLLAMRYEWTKYILFANTNLLQYETGSAIVEGMNFGFSIAILAVYYTAFQLLAFFVFSKRDVAA
;
A
#
# COMPACT_ATOMS: atom_id res chain seq x y z
N MET A 1 -16.97 5.90 -1.26
CA MET A 1 -15.78 6.75 -1.51
C MET A 1 -14.56 6.28 -0.72
N LEU A 2 -14.66 5.92 0.57
CA LEU A 2 -13.47 5.46 1.33
C LEU A 2 -12.87 4.14 0.84
N LYS A 3 -13.69 3.19 0.37
CA LYS A 3 -13.21 1.89 -0.17
C LYS A 3 -12.34 2.02 -1.43
N SER A 4 -12.52 3.08 -2.22
CA SER A 4 -11.73 3.26 -3.44
C SER A 4 -10.29 3.68 -3.16
N VAL A 5 -9.98 4.19 -1.96
CA VAL A 5 -8.61 4.54 -1.57
C VAL A 5 -7.71 3.30 -1.53
N ASP A 6 -8.21 2.18 -1.00
CA ASP A 6 -7.48 0.91 -0.96
C ASP A 6 -7.09 0.46 -2.38
N VAL A 7 -8.08 0.38 -3.28
CA VAL A 7 -7.85 0.00 -4.68
C VAL A 7 -6.91 0.96 -5.39
N PHE A 8 -7.04 2.27 -5.13
CA PHE A 8 -6.16 3.29 -5.71
C PHE A 8 -4.71 3.09 -5.28
N ILE A 9 -4.45 2.90 -3.99
CA ILE A 9 -3.10 2.69 -3.47
C ILE A 9 -2.52 1.36 -4.00
N ILE A 10 -3.30 0.29 -4.05
CA ILE A 10 -2.88 -0.98 -4.64
C ILE A 10 -2.58 -0.85 -6.13
N ALA A 11 -3.33 -0.05 -6.88
CA ALA A 11 -3.03 0.22 -8.28
C ALA A 11 -1.68 0.95 -8.46
N THR A 12 -1.35 1.90 -7.57
CA THR A 12 -0.06 2.60 -7.61
C THR A 12 1.11 1.67 -7.23
N MET A 13 0.89 0.74 -6.30
CA MET A 13 1.83 -0.33 -6.00
C MET A 13 2.03 -1.27 -7.20
N ALA A 14 0.94 -1.68 -7.86
CA ALA A 14 0.99 -2.51 -9.07
C ALA A 14 1.77 -1.82 -10.19
N PHE A 15 1.58 -0.52 -10.38
CA PHE A 15 2.35 0.28 -11.32
C PHE A 15 3.85 0.30 -10.98
N MET A 16 4.20 0.49 -9.71
CA MET A 16 5.60 0.43 -9.29
C MET A 16 6.21 -0.96 -9.53
N ILE A 17 5.50 -2.03 -9.20
CA ILE A 17 5.94 -3.42 -9.45
C ILE A 17 6.11 -3.66 -10.96
N SER A 18 5.18 -3.20 -11.80
CA SER A 18 5.30 -3.39 -13.26
C SER A 18 6.51 -2.65 -13.84
N ALA A 19 6.81 -1.45 -13.34
CA ALA A 19 7.98 -0.68 -13.72
C ALA A 19 9.29 -1.38 -13.31
N VAL A 20 9.37 -1.86 -12.05
CA VAL A 20 10.55 -2.53 -11.48
C VAL A 20 10.81 -3.88 -12.16
N PHE A 21 9.78 -4.74 -12.25
CA PHE A 21 9.92 -6.10 -12.76
C PHE A 21 9.74 -6.22 -14.27
N ARG A 22 9.37 -5.13 -14.96
CA ARG A 22 9.12 -5.09 -16.41
C ARG A 22 8.09 -6.12 -16.88
N ASN A 23 7.13 -6.48 -16.03
CA ASN A 23 6.14 -7.51 -16.30
C ASN A 23 4.79 -7.12 -15.71
N SER A 24 3.85 -6.73 -16.57
CA SER A 24 2.50 -6.32 -16.18
C SER A 24 1.68 -7.48 -15.62
N SER A 25 1.83 -8.70 -16.15
CA SER A 25 1.12 -9.88 -15.65
C SER A 25 1.54 -10.25 -14.24
N LEU A 26 2.84 -10.20 -13.96
CA LEU A 26 3.39 -10.39 -12.61
C LEU A 26 2.87 -9.31 -11.66
N ALA A 27 2.90 -8.06 -12.08
CA ALA A 27 2.41 -6.94 -11.27
C ALA A 27 0.94 -7.09 -10.88
N ILE A 28 0.08 -7.48 -11.83
CA ILE A 28 -1.34 -7.75 -11.58
C ILE A 28 -1.48 -8.90 -10.59
N GLY A 29 -0.81 -10.04 -10.84
CA GLY A 29 -0.91 -11.21 -9.98
C GLY A 29 -0.46 -10.96 -8.53
N VAL A 30 0.70 -10.31 -8.36
CA VAL A 30 1.22 -9.97 -7.03
C VAL A 30 0.33 -8.95 -6.32
N SER A 31 -0.16 -7.93 -7.02
CA SER A 31 -0.97 -6.88 -6.41
C SER A 31 -2.34 -7.39 -5.98
N LEU A 32 -2.96 -8.26 -6.78
CA LEU A 32 -4.20 -8.94 -6.40
C LEU A 32 -3.98 -9.86 -5.21
N PHE A 33 -2.90 -10.64 -5.21
CA PHE A 33 -2.56 -11.48 -4.06
C PHE A 33 -2.42 -10.65 -2.78
N LEU A 34 -1.70 -9.53 -2.86
CA LEU A 34 -1.50 -8.61 -1.74
C LEU A 34 -2.77 -7.86 -1.33
N LEU A 35 -3.66 -7.51 -2.26
CA LEU A 35 -4.96 -6.91 -1.95
C LEU A 35 -5.78 -7.82 -1.02
N PHE A 36 -5.80 -9.13 -1.28
CA PHE A 36 -6.56 -10.07 -0.46
C PHE A 36 -5.80 -10.53 0.79
N LYS A 37 -4.49 -10.79 0.70
CA LYS A 37 -3.72 -11.36 1.80
C LYS A 37 -3.09 -10.32 2.72
N GLY A 38 -2.71 -9.16 2.21
CA GLY A 38 -2.03 -8.09 2.94
C GLY A 38 -2.78 -7.67 4.22
N PRO A 39 -4.07 -7.30 4.15
CA PRO A 39 -4.84 -6.94 5.33
C PRO A 39 -4.95 -8.08 6.36
N ASN A 40 -5.15 -9.32 5.91
CA ASN A 40 -5.24 -10.49 6.79
C ASN A 40 -3.95 -10.75 7.56
N VAL A 41 -2.81 -10.73 6.86
CA VAL A 41 -1.48 -10.91 7.49
C VAL A 41 -1.20 -9.76 8.46
N THR A 42 -1.53 -8.54 8.06
CA THR A 42 -1.34 -7.35 8.89
C THR A 42 -2.18 -7.42 10.17
N TYR A 43 -3.43 -7.87 10.08
CA TYR A 43 -4.28 -8.08 11.24
C TYR A 43 -3.70 -9.11 12.22
N LEU A 44 -3.16 -10.23 11.72
CA LEU A 44 -2.50 -11.24 12.56
C LEU A 44 -1.24 -10.68 13.26
N LEU A 45 -0.47 -9.84 12.58
CA LEU A 45 0.71 -9.18 13.16
C LEU A 45 0.33 -8.11 14.19
N ALA A 46 -0.76 -7.38 13.94
CA ALA A 46 -1.26 -6.33 14.81
C ALA A 46 -1.64 -6.87 16.21
N MET A 47 -2.08 -8.13 16.31
CA MET A 47 -2.37 -8.78 17.59
C MET A 47 -1.16 -8.89 18.53
N ARG A 48 0.06 -8.84 17.99
CA ARG A 48 1.29 -9.04 18.76
C ARG A 48 2.23 -7.84 18.74
N TYR A 49 2.07 -6.94 17.77
CA TYR A 49 3.05 -5.90 17.51
C TYR A 49 2.39 -4.57 17.15
N GLU A 50 2.65 -3.54 17.95
CA GLU A 50 2.11 -2.19 17.73
C GLU A 50 2.75 -1.46 16.54
N TRP A 51 3.99 -1.80 16.17
CA TRP A 51 4.65 -1.20 15.01
C TRP A 51 3.93 -1.54 13.69
N THR A 52 3.05 -2.55 13.70
CA THR A 52 2.21 -2.94 12.57
C THR A 52 1.36 -1.79 12.04
N LYS A 53 1.09 -0.75 12.84
CA LYS A 53 0.40 0.47 12.38
C LYS A 53 1.10 1.18 11.22
N TYR A 54 2.39 0.97 11.01
CA TYR A 54 3.14 1.56 9.89
C TYR A 54 3.12 0.70 8.62
N ILE A 55 2.60 -0.54 8.68
CA ILE A 55 2.45 -1.37 7.49
C ILE A 55 1.39 -0.76 6.59
N LEU A 56 1.65 -0.73 5.27
CA LEU A 56 0.74 -0.20 4.26
C LEU A 56 -0.71 -0.65 4.48
N PHE A 57 -0.95 -1.96 4.56
CA PHE A 57 -2.28 -2.55 4.64
C PHE A 57 -3.02 -2.28 5.96
N ALA A 58 -2.34 -1.81 7.01
CA ALA A 58 -3.00 -1.36 8.23
C ALA A 58 -3.77 -0.04 7.99
N ASN A 59 -3.36 0.72 6.96
CA ASN A 59 -3.82 2.08 6.71
C ASN A 59 -4.73 2.20 5.46
N THR A 60 -4.80 1.18 4.60
CA THR A 60 -5.57 1.28 3.34
C THR A 60 -7.09 1.26 3.55
N ASN A 61 -7.58 0.54 4.58
CA ASN A 61 -9.00 0.50 4.90
C ASN A 61 -9.41 1.68 5.81
N LEU A 62 -9.78 2.81 5.21
CA LEU A 62 -10.20 3.99 5.97
C LEU A 62 -11.58 3.86 6.62
N LEU A 63 -12.42 2.89 6.23
CA LEU A 63 -13.73 2.69 6.86
C LEU A 63 -13.61 2.23 8.31
N GLN A 64 -12.45 1.67 8.70
CA GLN A 64 -12.20 1.25 10.08
C GLN A 64 -12.38 2.39 11.09
N TYR A 65 -12.25 3.64 10.66
CA TYR A 65 -12.43 4.82 11.50
C TYR A 65 -13.89 5.27 11.63
N GLU A 66 -14.74 4.94 10.66
CA GLU A 66 -16.18 5.21 10.77
C GLU A 66 -16.85 4.23 11.74
N THR A 67 -16.34 3.01 11.84
CA THR A 67 -16.86 1.97 12.74
C THR A 67 -16.15 1.91 14.09
N GLY A 68 -15.16 2.80 14.35
CA GLY A 68 -14.36 2.80 15.57
C GLY A 68 -13.50 1.54 15.77
N SER A 69 -13.23 0.79 14.70
CA SER A 69 -12.57 -0.52 14.72
C SER A 69 -11.14 -0.43 14.19
N ALA A 70 -10.34 0.51 14.70
CA ALA A 70 -8.94 0.63 14.32
C ALA A 70 -8.17 -0.66 14.65
N ILE A 71 -7.41 -1.19 13.70
CA ILE A 71 -6.69 -2.47 13.83
C ILE A 71 -5.59 -2.40 14.91
N VAL A 72 -4.97 -1.23 15.11
CA VAL A 72 -3.97 -0.98 16.14
C VAL A 72 -4.35 0.27 16.92
N GLU A 73 -4.09 0.25 18.23
CA GLU A 73 -4.31 1.39 19.12
C GLU A 73 -3.50 2.62 18.69
N GLY A 74 -4.10 3.81 18.85
CA GLY A 74 -3.48 5.09 18.48
C GLY A 74 -3.56 5.44 16.99
N MET A 75 -4.10 4.57 16.14
CA MET A 75 -4.38 4.90 14.74
C MET A 75 -5.61 5.81 14.63
N ASN A 76 -5.52 6.84 13.80
CA ASN A 76 -6.64 7.70 13.45
C ASN A 76 -6.66 7.98 11.94
N PHE A 77 -7.71 8.65 11.46
CA PHE A 77 -7.88 8.95 10.04
C PHE A 77 -6.69 9.72 9.45
N GLY A 78 -6.24 10.78 10.14
CA GLY A 78 -5.11 11.59 9.68
C GLY A 78 -3.79 10.82 9.62
N PHE A 79 -3.53 9.96 10.61
CA PHE A 79 -2.38 9.07 10.63
C PHE A 79 -2.35 8.16 9.40
N SER A 80 -3.47 7.48 9.11
CA SER A 80 -3.56 6.62 7.92
C SER A 80 -3.29 7.38 6.62
N ILE A 81 -3.91 8.55 6.45
CA ILE A 81 -3.70 9.37 5.25
C ILE A 81 -2.22 9.77 5.10
N ALA A 82 -1.55 10.16 6.19
CA ALA A 82 -0.14 10.51 6.15
C ALA A 82 0.74 9.32 5.75
N ILE A 83 0.50 8.13 6.30
CA ILE A 83 1.23 6.90 5.94
C ILE A 83 0.98 6.52 4.49
N LEU A 84 -0.27 6.55 4.03
CA LEU A 84 -0.61 6.27 2.64
C LEU A 84 0.07 7.24 1.67
N ALA A 85 0.15 8.53 2.02
CA ALA A 85 0.86 9.52 1.21
C ALA A 85 2.36 9.21 1.11
N VAL A 86 3.00 8.81 2.21
CA VAL A 86 4.42 8.40 2.20
C VAL A 86 4.64 7.21 1.26
N TYR A 87 3.82 6.17 1.36
CA TYR A 87 3.92 5.01 0.48
C TYR A 87 3.64 5.34 -0.98
N TYR A 88 2.62 6.15 -1.26
CA TYR A 88 2.32 6.62 -2.61
C TYR A 88 3.52 7.36 -3.23
N THR A 89 4.10 8.31 -2.50
CA THR A 89 5.29 9.04 -2.94
C THR A 89 6.47 8.09 -3.17
N ALA A 90 6.71 7.15 -2.27
CA ALA A 90 7.77 6.15 -2.43
C ALA A 90 7.56 5.30 -3.68
N PHE A 91 6.33 4.85 -3.96
CA PHE A 91 6.01 4.07 -5.15
C PHE A 91 6.25 4.87 -6.44
N GLN A 92 5.81 6.13 -6.48
CA GLN A 92 5.99 6.98 -7.64
C GLN A 92 7.47 7.31 -7.89
N LEU A 93 8.24 7.59 -6.84
CA LEU A 93 9.67 7.86 -6.93
C LEU A 93 10.45 6.63 -7.40
N LEU A 94 10.14 5.44 -6.88
CA LEU A 94 10.79 4.19 -7.31
C LEU A 94 10.46 3.89 -8.78
N ALA A 95 9.20 4.01 -9.18
CA ALA A 95 8.80 3.81 -10.57
C ALA A 95 9.52 4.80 -11.49
N PHE A 96 9.51 6.09 -11.15
CA PHE A 96 10.19 7.13 -11.91
C PHE A 96 11.70 6.89 -12.01
N PHE A 97 12.37 6.61 -10.89
CA PHE A 97 13.81 6.33 -10.86
C PHE A 97 14.18 5.16 -11.77
N VAL A 98 13.39 4.08 -11.75
CA VAL A 98 13.61 2.93 -12.64
C VAL A 98 13.42 3.31 -14.11
N PHE A 99 12.45 4.17 -14.44
CA PHE A 99 12.30 4.68 -15.81
C PHE A 99 13.49 5.57 -16.22
N SER A 100 13.88 6.55 -15.41
CA SER A 100 15.00 7.45 -15.73
C SER A 100 16.31 6.70 -15.93
N LYS A 101 16.60 5.68 -15.09
CA LYS A 101 17.80 4.85 -15.28
C LYS A 101 17.80 4.08 -16.60
N ARG A 102 16.61 3.80 -17.15
CA ARG A 102 16.47 3.08 -18.43
C ARG A 102 16.64 4.03 -19.60
N ASP A 103 16.08 5.24 -19.52
CA ASP A 103 16.21 6.24 -20.58
C ASP A 103 17.67 6.66 -20.80
N VAL A 104 18.50 6.59 -19.76
CA VAL A 104 19.95 6.88 -19.85
C VAL A 104 20.76 5.69 -20.39
N ALA A 105 20.23 4.47 -20.31
CA ALA A 105 20.92 3.23 -20.71
C ALA A 105 20.48 2.70 -22.10
N ALA A 106 19.46 3.30 -22.71
CA ALA A 106 18.97 3.00 -24.05
C ALA A 106 19.58 3.95 -25.08
#